data_AF-A0A920SAV8-F1
#
_entry.id   AF-A0A920SAV8-F1
#
_cell.length_a   1.000
_cell.length_b   1.000
_cell.length_c   1.000
_cell.angle_alpha   90.00
_cell.angle_beta   90.00
_cell.angle_gamma   90.00
#
_symmetry.space_group_name_H-M   'P 1'
#
loop_
_entity.id
_entity.type
_entity.pdbx_description
1 polymer ?
#
loop_
_entity_poly.entity_id
_entity_poly.type
_entity_poly.pdbx_seq_one_letter_code
_entity_poly.pdbx_strand_id
1 'polypeptide(L)'
;MPPTQPTSYWAIGLNYADHVAHQIENLDAERIAKDAQAFMPWQKGVSCIIGQGDTVILPAESDYVHYEGELVIVIGKPARRITPEEAPSFILGYTCGNDISSEGSWHDDPSNWRKKTSDTFGPCRAVDRNRP
;
A
#
# COMPACT_ATOMS: atom_id res chain seq x y z
N MET A 1 -7.37 -8.88 13.68
CA MET A 1 -6.12 -8.24 14.16
C MET A 1 -5.10 -8.14 13.03
N PRO A 2 -4.35 -7.03 12.93
CA PRO A 2 -3.27 -6.84 11.95
C PRO A 2 -2.07 -7.76 12.19
N PRO A 3 -1.17 -7.96 11.19
CA PRO A 3 -0.04 -8.90 11.29
C PRO A 3 0.97 -8.60 12.38
N THR A 4 1.15 -7.32 12.71
CA THR A 4 2.09 -6.82 13.71
C THR A 4 1.54 -5.49 14.27
N GLN A 5 2.33 -4.83 15.12
CA GLN A 5 2.16 -3.42 15.46
C GLN A 5 3.27 -2.61 14.76
N PRO A 6 3.07 -2.22 13.48
CA PRO A 6 4.10 -1.51 12.74
C PRO A 6 4.26 -0.06 13.24
N THR A 7 5.49 0.45 13.23
CA THR A 7 5.79 1.86 13.50
C THR A 7 5.77 2.73 12.24
N SER A 8 5.76 2.10 11.06
CA SER A 8 5.67 2.75 9.77
C SER A 8 5.00 1.83 8.77
N TYR A 9 4.23 2.41 7.83
CA TYR A 9 3.63 1.68 6.72
C TYR A 9 3.97 2.42 5.42
N TRP A 10 4.67 1.73 4.53
CA TRP A 10 5.14 2.27 3.25
C TRP A 10 4.47 1.50 2.10
N ALA A 11 4.16 2.22 1.03
CA ALA A 11 3.60 1.69 -0.20
C ALA A 11 4.39 2.19 -1.41
N ILE A 12 4.31 1.43 -2.50
CA ILE A 12 4.94 1.73 -3.78
C ILE A 12 3.86 1.59 -4.85
N GLY A 13 3.69 2.61 -5.67
CA GLY A 13 2.75 2.63 -6.77
C GLY A 13 3.37 2.23 -8.08
N LEU A 14 2.53 1.95 -9.06
CA LEU A 14 2.94 1.77 -10.46
C LEU A 14 4.01 0.68 -10.63
N ASN A 15 4.01 -0.32 -9.74
CA ASN A 15 5.01 -1.39 -9.68
C ASN A 15 4.60 -2.68 -10.43
N TYR A 16 3.47 -2.64 -11.14
CA TYR A 16 2.97 -3.73 -11.99
C TYR A 16 2.70 -3.21 -13.40
N ALA A 17 3.30 -3.84 -14.41
CA ALA A 17 3.22 -3.41 -15.81
C ALA A 17 1.77 -3.30 -16.32
N ASP A 18 0.93 -4.30 -16.01
CA ASP A 18 -0.48 -4.30 -16.43
C ASP A 18 -1.29 -3.20 -15.74
N HIS A 19 -0.98 -2.91 -14.48
CA HIS A 19 -1.62 -1.82 -13.75
C HIS A 19 -1.24 -0.46 -14.33
N VAL A 20 0.04 -0.28 -14.68
CA VAL A 20 0.53 0.92 -15.38
C VAL A 20 -0.15 1.07 -16.73
N ALA A 21 -0.23 0.00 -17.53
CA ALA A 21 -0.90 0.02 -18.83
C ALA A 21 -2.38 0.43 -18.71
N HIS A 22 -3.09 -0.16 -17.76
CA HIS A 22 -4.49 0.17 -17.49
C HIS A 22 -4.66 1.64 -17.08
N GLN A 23 -3.81 2.16 -16.19
CA GLN A 23 -3.88 3.56 -15.78
C GLN A 23 -3.53 4.51 -16.93
N ILE A 24 -2.55 4.18 -17.77
CA ILE A 24 -2.21 4.96 -18.98
C ILE A 24 -3.41 5.06 -19.93
N GLU A 25 -4.17 3.97 -20.09
CA GLU A 25 -5.34 3.94 -20.97
C GLU A 25 -6.53 4.76 -20.45
N ASN A 26 -6.66 4.90 -19.13
CA ASN A 26 -7.89 5.41 -18.50
C ASN A 26 -7.71 6.73 -17.75
N LEU A 27 -6.48 7.20 -17.53
CA LEU A 27 -6.14 8.38 -16.73
C LEU A 27 -5.13 9.28 -17.48
N ASP A 28 -4.33 10.06 -16.73
CA ASP A 28 -3.28 10.92 -17.26
C ASP A 28 -2.04 10.09 -17.69
N ALA A 29 -2.04 9.69 -18.96
CA ALA A 29 -0.98 8.87 -19.56
C ALA A 29 0.43 9.45 -19.38
N GLU A 30 0.61 10.77 -19.54
CA GLU A 30 1.92 11.40 -19.45
C GLU A 30 2.44 11.38 -18.01
N ARG A 31 1.59 11.72 -17.03
CA ARG A 31 1.93 11.64 -15.61
C ARG A 31 2.27 10.21 -15.21
N ILE A 32 1.42 9.25 -15.55
CA ILE A 32 1.61 7.85 -15.14
C ILE A 32 2.88 7.25 -15.75
N ALA A 33 3.15 7.50 -17.03
CA ALA A 33 4.36 7.00 -17.68
C ALA A 33 5.65 7.56 -17.05
N LYS A 34 5.61 8.83 -16.62
CA LYS A 34 6.71 9.47 -15.90
C LYS A 34 6.88 8.88 -14.50
N ASP A 35 5.81 8.77 -13.73
CA ASP A 35 5.85 8.32 -12.34
C ASP A 35 6.24 6.83 -12.24
N ALA A 36 5.81 5.99 -13.19
CA ALA A 36 6.17 4.57 -13.26
C ALA A 36 7.68 4.32 -13.47
N GLN A 37 8.43 5.30 -13.95
CA GLN A 37 9.89 5.21 -14.13
C GLN A 37 10.67 5.59 -12.88
N ALA A 38 10.00 6.18 -11.87
CA ALA A 38 10.64 6.67 -10.67
C ALA A 38 10.30 5.78 -9.46
N PHE A 39 11.31 5.44 -8.66
CA PHE A 39 11.08 4.80 -7.37
C PHE A 39 10.55 5.84 -6.36
N MET A 40 9.23 5.91 -6.23
CA MET A 40 8.52 6.90 -5.41
C MET A 40 7.69 6.23 -4.31
N PRO A 41 8.32 5.72 -3.23
CA PRO A 41 7.56 5.20 -2.09
C PRO A 41 6.89 6.34 -1.32
N TRP A 42 5.69 6.09 -0.80
CA TRP A 42 4.99 7.01 0.10
C TRP A 42 4.55 6.30 1.38
N GLN A 43 4.17 7.08 2.39
CA GLN A 43 3.69 6.55 3.65
C GLN A 43 2.17 6.44 3.64
N LYS A 44 1.68 5.28 4.08
CA LYS A 44 0.33 5.14 4.62
C LYS A 44 0.40 5.35 6.13
N GLY A 45 -0.64 5.96 6.70
CA GLY A 45 -0.72 6.07 8.16
C GLY A 45 -0.93 4.70 8.79
N VAL A 46 -0.23 4.42 9.89
CA VAL A 46 -0.38 3.15 10.61
C VAL A 46 -1.79 2.99 11.22
N SER A 47 -2.52 4.09 11.41
CA SER A 47 -3.92 4.09 11.90
C SER A 47 -4.91 3.47 10.92
N CYS A 48 -4.61 3.44 9.61
CA CYS A 48 -5.53 2.87 8.63
C CYS A 48 -5.57 1.33 8.64
N ILE A 49 -4.66 0.68 9.36
CA ILE A 49 -4.48 -0.76 9.29
C ILE A 49 -5.58 -1.47 10.07
N ILE A 50 -6.32 -2.33 9.38
CA ILE A 50 -7.30 -3.24 9.96
C ILE A 50 -7.01 -4.69 9.59
N GLY A 51 -7.48 -5.63 10.39
CA GLY A 51 -7.27 -7.05 10.18
C GLY A 51 -8.29 -7.69 9.25
N GLN A 52 -8.08 -8.98 9.00
CA GLN A 52 -9.02 -9.80 8.24
C GLN A 52 -10.39 -9.85 8.95
N GLY A 53 -11.46 -9.57 8.19
CA GLY A 53 -12.84 -9.58 8.67
C GLY A 53 -13.32 -8.25 9.27
N ASP A 54 -12.41 -7.29 9.47
CA ASP A 54 -12.76 -5.95 9.91
C ASP A 54 -13.42 -5.16 8.77
N THR A 55 -14.24 -4.16 9.12
CA THR A 55 -15.02 -3.38 8.14
C THR A 55 -14.24 -2.18 7.63
N VAL A 56 -14.23 -2.01 6.30
CA VAL A 56 -13.78 -0.77 5.66
C VAL A 56 -14.89 0.27 5.78
N ILE A 57 -14.58 1.41 6.37
CA ILE A 57 -15.47 2.56 6.53
C ILE A 57 -15.09 3.58 5.47
N LEU A 58 -16.03 3.90 4.59
CA LEU A 58 -15.86 4.96 3.60
C LEU A 58 -16.14 6.31 4.27
N PRO A 59 -15.19 7.27 4.29
CA PRO A 59 -15.45 8.63 4.74
C PRO A 59 -16.63 9.25 3.99
N ALA A 60 -17.43 10.09 4.64
CA ALA A 60 -18.62 10.68 4.03
C ALA A 60 -18.27 11.57 2.82
N GLU A 61 -17.08 12.15 2.86
CA GLU A 61 -16.50 12.99 1.84
C GLU A 61 -15.69 12.22 0.79
N SER A 62 -15.53 10.89 0.96
CA SER A 62 -14.89 10.05 -0.06
C SER A 62 -15.84 9.79 -1.21
N ASP A 63 -15.29 9.86 -2.42
CA ASP A 63 -15.97 9.55 -3.66
C ASP A 63 -15.05 8.70 -4.54
N TYR A 64 -15.65 7.77 -5.29
CA TYR A 64 -14.96 6.83 -6.18
C TYR A 64 -13.82 6.07 -5.47
N VAL A 65 -14.18 5.05 -4.69
CA VAL A 65 -13.24 4.26 -3.87
C VAL A 65 -12.87 2.95 -4.57
N HIS A 66 -11.58 2.65 -4.62
CA HIS A 66 -10.98 1.50 -5.28
C HIS A 66 -10.23 0.60 -4.31
N TYR A 67 -10.16 -0.68 -4.67
CA TYR A 67 -9.32 -1.67 -4.02
C TYR A 67 -8.08 -1.93 -4.87
N GLU A 68 -6.94 -2.15 -4.21
CA GLU A 68 -5.66 -2.46 -4.82
C GLU A 68 -5.05 -3.62 -4.02
N GLY A 69 -5.17 -4.83 -4.54
CA GLY A 69 -4.64 -6.02 -3.87
C GLY A 69 -3.12 -6.07 -3.97
N GLU A 70 -2.43 -6.08 -2.82
CA GLU A 70 -0.97 -5.93 -2.77
C GLU A 70 -0.27 -7.03 -1.99
N LEU A 71 0.95 -7.35 -2.41
CA LEU A 71 1.90 -8.12 -1.61
C LEU A 71 2.50 -7.21 -0.54
N VAL A 72 2.29 -7.54 0.73
CA VAL A 72 2.85 -6.80 1.86
C VAL A 72 4.05 -7.55 2.42
N ILE A 73 5.18 -6.85 2.51
CA ILE A 73 6.40 -7.34 3.15
C ILE A 73 6.41 -6.87 4.60
N VAL A 74 6.54 -7.79 5.55
CA VAL A 74 6.64 -7.46 6.98
C VAL A 74 8.09 -7.53 7.40
N ILE A 75 8.65 -6.39 7.82
CA ILE A 75 10.03 -6.30 8.31
C ILE A 75 10.11 -6.77 9.76
N GLY A 76 11.00 -7.72 10.04
CA GLY A 76 11.12 -8.37 11.34
C GLY A 76 12.19 -7.80 12.26
N LYS A 77 13.19 -7.09 11.71
CA LYS A 77 14.29 -6.51 12.47
C LYS A 77 14.82 -5.23 11.81
N PRO A 78 15.48 -4.32 12.56
CA PRO A 78 16.03 -3.09 12.01
C PRO A 78 16.99 -3.36 10.85
N ALA A 79 16.83 -2.64 9.74
CA ALA A 79 17.66 -2.74 8.56
C ALA A 79 18.20 -1.36 8.16
N ARG A 80 19.44 -1.29 7.69
CA ARG A 80 20.04 -0.05 7.18
C ARG A 80 21.15 -0.37 6.19
N ARG A 81 21.12 0.25 5.00
CA ARG A 81 22.13 0.09 3.95
C ARG A 81 22.43 -1.39 3.61
N ILE A 82 21.36 -2.19 3.53
CA ILE A 82 21.47 -3.62 3.21
C ILE A 82 21.60 -3.82 1.71
N THR A 83 22.25 -4.90 1.29
CA THR A 83 22.23 -5.33 -0.12
C THR A 83 20.94 -6.11 -0.43
N PRO A 84 20.59 -6.28 -1.72
CA PRO A 84 19.47 -7.12 -2.12
C PRO A 84 19.57 -8.57 -1.61
N GLU A 85 20.78 -9.12 -1.56
CA GLU A 85 21.05 -10.49 -1.10
C GLU A 85 20.84 -10.65 0.42
N GLU A 86 21.06 -9.57 1.18
CA GLU A 86 20.84 -9.55 2.62
C GLU A 86 19.36 -9.42 3.00
N ALA A 87 18.55 -8.82 2.12
CA ALA A 87 17.15 -8.46 2.37
C ALA A 87 16.28 -9.59 2.93
N PRO A 88 16.33 -10.84 2.41
CA PRO A 88 15.52 -11.93 2.94
C PRO A 88 15.72 -12.17 4.45
N SER A 89 16.92 -11.92 4.97
CA SER A 89 17.21 -12.13 6.39
C SER A 89 16.51 -11.12 7.33
N PHE A 90 16.02 -10.00 6.79
CA PHE A 90 15.31 -8.94 7.54
C PHE A 90 13.79 -9.04 7.44
N ILE A 91 13.27 -9.89 6.55
CA ILE A 91 11.85 -10.09 6.33
C ILE A 91 11.33 -11.12 7.35
N LEU A 92 10.33 -10.71 8.15
CA LEU A 92 9.60 -11.63 9.03
C LEU A 92 8.70 -12.57 8.22
N GLY A 93 8.11 -12.04 7.15
CA GLY A 93 7.25 -12.79 6.26
C GLY A 93 6.51 -11.88 5.29
N TYR A 94 5.60 -12.50 4.54
CA TYR A 94 4.77 -11.86 3.55
C TYR A 94 3.30 -12.06 3.88
N THR A 95 2.46 -11.11 3.48
CA THR A 95 1.01 -11.21 3.64
C THR A 95 0.29 -10.49 2.51
N CYS A 96 -1.03 -10.63 2.46
CA CYS A 96 -1.88 -9.88 1.54
C CYS A 96 -2.36 -8.59 2.22
N GLY A 97 -2.30 -7.50 1.48
CA GLY A 97 -2.89 -6.22 1.85
C GLY A 97 -3.84 -5.69 0.77
N ASN A 98 -4.57 -4.64 1.13
CA ASN A 98 -5.38 -3.86 0.21
C ASN A 98 -5.02 -2.37 0.38
N ASP A 99 -4.44 -1.73 -0.65
CA ASP A 99 -4.15 -0.30 -0.67
C ASP A 99 -5.37 0.50 -1.14
N ILE A 100 -6.40 0.55 -0.29
CA ILE A 100 -7.65 1.24 -0.61
C ILE A 100 -7.38 2.73 -0.87
N SER A 101 -7.99 3.23 -1.93
CA SER A 101 -7.78 4.58 -2.47
C SER A 101 -9.13 5.22 -2.80
N SER A 102 -9.32 6.48 -2.42
CA SER A 102 -10.40 7.33 -2.96
C SER A 102 -9.83 8.20 -4.07
N GLU A 103 -10.25 7.93 -5.31
CA GLU A 103 -9.71 8.55 -6.52
C GLU A 103 -10.70 9.55 -7.15
N GLY A 104 -11.74 9.95 -6.41
CA GLY A 104 -12.63 11.05 -6.79
C GLY A 104 -12.01 12.41 -6.49
N SER A 105 -12.69 13.26 -5.74
CA SER A 105 -12.31 14.61 -5.36
C SER A 105 -10.91 14.78 -4.73
N TRP A 106 -10.25 13.69 -4.32
CA TRP A 106 -8.92 13.68 -3.74
C TRP A 106 -7.80 13.20 -4.69
N HIS A 107 -8.10 12.96 -5.97
CA HIS A 107 -7.13 12.41 -6.93
C HIS A 107 -5.87 13.26 -7.10
N ASP A 108 -5.97 14.58 -6.86
CA ASP A 108 -4.88 15.54 -6.98
C ASP A 108 -4.12 15.79 -5.67
N ASP A 109 -4.41 15.06 -4.58
CA ASP A 109 -3.64 15.17 -3.34
C ASP A 109 -2.21 14.60 -3.55
N PRO A 110 -1.17 15.45 -3.62
CA PRO A 110 0.18 14.98 -3.92
C PRO A 110 0.79 14.16 -2.78
N SER A 111 0.21 14.22 -1.58
CA SER A 111 0.68 13.49 -0.42
C SER A 111 0.09 12.08 -0.32
N ASN A 112 -0.95 11.78 -1.09
CA ASN A 112 -1.81 10.61 -0.93
C ASN A 112 -2.43 10.45 0.47
N TRP A 113 -2.28 11.42 1.38
CA TRP A 113 -2.65 11.23 2.77
C TRP A 113 -4.17 11.12 2.92
N ARG A 114 -4.96 12.02 2.31
CA ARG A 114 -6.43 11.90 2.42
C ARG A 114 -6.90 10.67 1.66
N LYS A 115 -6.33 10.47 0.48
CA LYS A 115 -6.79 9.48 -0.50
C LYS A 115 -6.52 8.03 -0.09
N LYS A 116 -5.40 7.75 0.57
CA LYS A 116 -4.92 6.39 0.90
C LYS A 116 -4.66 6.17 2.40
N THR A 117 -4.83 7.18 3.27
CA THR A 117 -4.56 7.04 4.73
C THR A 117 -5.80 7.21 5.62
N SER A 118 -7.00 7.37 5.06
CA SER A 118 -8.23 7.31 5.87
C SER A 118 -8.27 6.06 6.74
N ASP A 119 -8.86 6.17 7.94
CA ASP A 119 -9.00 5.03 8.83
C ASP A 119 -9.64 3.85 8.09
N THR A 120 -9.17 2.62 8.37
CA THR A 120 -9.59 1.38 7.72
C THR A 120 -9.17 1.15 6.25
N PHE A 121 -8.48 2.10 5.60
CA PHE A 121 -8.02 1.96 4.19
C PHE A 121 -6.74 1.10 4.01
N GLY A 122 -6.29 0.42 5.07
CA GLY A 122 -5.18 -0.53 5.00
C GLY A 122 -5.55 -1.93 5.51
N PRO A 123 -6.57 -2.63 4.97
CA PRO A 123 -6.79 -4.03 5.32
C PRO A 123 -5.54 -4.85 5.06
N CYS A 124 -5.08 -5.55 6.09
CA CYS A 124 -3.86 -6.35 6.02
C CYS A 124 -4.04 -7.64 6.82
N ARG A 125 -3.82 -8.77 6.15
CA ARG A 125 -3.99 -10.08 6.78
C ARG A 125 -2.85 -10.34 7.76
N ALA A 126 -3.14 -11.06 8.83
CA ALA A 126 -2.10 -11.50 9.75
C ALA A 126 -1.07 -12.39 9.04
N VAL A 127 0.23 -12.20 9.35
CA VAL A 127 1.28 -13.10 8.88
C VAL A 127 1.15 -14.41 9.64
N ASP A 128 0.96 -15.51 8.90
CA ASP A 128 1.02 -16.84 9.49
C ASP A 128 2.47 -17.13 9.88
N ARG A 129 2.75 -17.12 11.18
CA ARG A 129 4.10 -17.38 11.72
C ARG A 129 4.52 -18.86 11.61
N ASN A 130 3.62 -19.74 11.14
CA ASN A 130 3.79 -21.19 11.18
C ASN A 130 3.70 -21.86 9.80
N ARG A 131 3.59 -21.10 8.69
CA ARG A 131 3.70 -21.67 7.34
C ARG A 131 5.14 -21.53 6.82
N PRO A 132 5.78 -22.64 6.41
CA PRO A 132 7.12 -22.62 5.83
C PRO A 132 7.17 -21.86 4.50
#